data_AF-A0A9R1LIF4-F1
#
_entry.id   AF-A0A9R1LIF4-F1
#
_cell.length_a   1.000
_cell.length_b   1.000
_cell.length_c   1.000
_cell.angle_alpha   90.00
_cell.angle_beta   90.00
_cell.angle_gamma   90.00
#
_symmetry.space_group_name_H-M   'P 1'
#
loop_
_entity.id
_entity.type
_entity.pdbx_description
1 polymer ?
#
loop_
_entity_poly.entity_id
_entity_poly.type
_entity_poly.pdbx_seq_one_letter_code
_entity_poly.pdbx_strand_id
1 'polypeptide(L)'
;PGATCAALRALLNACPSGNGKNRVLIAEAGAAHEAIELELSSWPSSPSGKSRRVTELVMALLARLCACAEGRAAVVAHPAGIALVAKRALRVSAVTDTSAVRVLAAVCGRAASPEVVREMARVGAVGKLCCVLQADCDRDVKEAARAVLRVHSGVWCGSPCVSAYLLSRYL
;
A
#
# COMPACT_ATOMS: atom_id res chain seq x y z
N PRO A 1 -12.09 -8.75 -17.12
CA PRO A 1 -11.00 -9.38 -16.33
C PRO A 1 -9.77 -9.83 -17.15
N GLY A 2 -9.93 -10.57 -18.25
CA GLY A 2 -8.78 -11.07 -19.04
C GLY A 2 -7.89 -9.95 -19.59
N ALA A 3 -8.48 -9.01 -20.33
CA ALA A 3 -7.81 -7.82 -20.85
C ALA A 3 -7.20 -6.95 -19.73
N THR A 4 -7.94 -6.75 -18.63
CA THR A 4 -7.47 -6.03 -17.43
C THR A 4 -6.16 -6.61 -16.87
N CYS A 5 -6.09 -7.93 -16.70
CA CYS A 5 -4.89 -8.62 -16.25
C CYS A 5 -3.73 -8.52 -17.26
N ALA A 6 -4.01 -8.42 -18.56
CA ALA A 6 -2.99 -8.23 -19.59
C ALA A 6 -2.44 -6.79 -19.56
N ALA A 7 -3.31 -5.77 -19.47
CA ALA A 7 -2.93 -4.38 -19.36
C ALA A 7 -2.07 -4.11 -18.10
N LEU A 8 -2.48 -4.61 -16.93
CA LEU A 8 -1.69 -4.48 -15.70
C LEU A 8 -0.31 -5.14 -15.81
N ARG A 9 -0.17 -6.27 -16.53
CA ARG A 9 1.15 -6.87 -16.82
C ARG A 9 1.97 -6.05 -17.79
N ALA A 10 1.35 -5.49 -18.82
CA ALA A 10 2.03 -4.61 -19.75
C ALA A 10 2.64 -3.40 -19.02
N LEU A 11 1.87 -2.77 -18.11
CA LEU A 11 2.36 -1.68 -17.25
C LEU A 11 3.49 -2.13 -16.31
N LEU A 12 3.36 -3.29 -15.65
CA LEU A 12 4.41 -3.85 -14.79
C LEU A 12 5.71 -4.17 -15.55
N ASN A 13 5.59 -4.68 -16.78
CA ASN A 13 6.73 -4.97 -17.65
C ASN A 13 7.37 -3.69 -18.20
N ALA A 14 6.57 -2.67 -18.54
CA ALA A 14 7.04 -1.36 -18.95
C ALA A 14 7.71 -0.58 -17.80
N CYS A 15 7.44 -0.95 -16.55
CA CYS A 15 7.95 -0.30 -15.34
C CYS A 15 8.93 -1.21 -14.55
N PRO A 16 10.09 -1.62 -15.11
CA PRO A 16 11.02 -2.52 -14.43
C PRO A 16 11.64 -1.87 -13.19
N SER A 17 12.08 -2.68 -12.22
CA SER A 17 12.59 -2.20 -10.92
C SER A 17 13.76 -1.22 -11.05
N GLY A 18 14.63 -1.40 -12.06
CA GLY A 18 15.84 -0.59 -12.27
C GLY A 18 15.68 0.66 -13.15
N ASN A 19 14.56 0.87 -13.85
CA ASN A 19 14.38 2.07 -14.70
C ASN A 19 13.34 3.03 -14.09
N GLY A 20 13.83 4.16 -13.58
CA GLY A 20 12.97 5.21 -13.00
C GLY A 20 12.16 6.00 -14.03
N LYS A 21 12.64 6.17 -15.27
CA LYS A 21 12.00 7.08 -16.26
C LYS A 21 10.60 6.62 -16.63
N ASN A 22 10.44 5.35 -16.98
CA ASN A 22 9.12 4.80 -17.33
C ASN A 22 8.16 4.81 -16.14
N ARG A 23 8.68 4.68 -14.90
CA ARG A 23 7.87 4.72 -13.67
C ARG A 23 7.23 6.08 -13.45
N VAL A 24 8.01 7.14 -13.65
CA VAL A 24 7.54 8.53 -13.58
C VAL A 24 6.44 8.76 -14.63
N LEU A 25 6.72 8.45 -15.90
CA LEU A 25 5.75 8.62 -17.00
C LEU A 25 4.44 7.84 -16.77
N ILE A 26 4.50 6.61 -16.24
CA ILE A 26 3.32 5.80 -15.94
C ILE A 26 2.53 6.37 -14.74
N ALA A 27 3.22 6.94 -13.73
CA ALA A 27 2.56 7.63 -12.62
C ALA A 27 1.87 8.92 -13.07
N GLU A 28 2.56 9.74 -13.89
CA GLU A 28 2.05 10.99 -14.47
C GLU A 28 0.86 10.72 -15.42
N ALA A 29 0.88 9.61 -16.15
CA ALA A 29 -0.25 9.14 -16.97
C ALA A 29 -1.45 8.61 -16.16
N GLY A 30 -1.52 8.85 -14.85
CA GLY A 30 -2.67 8.53 -14.00
C GLY A 30 -2.82 7.05 -13.62
N ALA A 31 -1.85 6.17 -13.95
CA ALA A 31 -2.02 4.73 -13.74
C ALA A 31 -2.22 4.31 -12.27
N ALA A 32 -1.74 5.12 -11.31
CA ALA A 32 -2.03 4.89 -9.89
C ALA A 32 -3.50 5.16 -9.55
N HIS A 33 -4.11 6.18 -10.14
CA HIS A 33 -5.52 6.53 -9.93
C HIS A 33 -6.43 5.44 -10.51
N GLU A 34 -6.25 5.11 -11.79
CA GLU A 34 -6.99 4.05 -12.48
C GLU A 34 -6.87 2.68 -11.79
N ALA A 35 -5.70 2.36 -11.23
CA ALA A 35 -5.50 1.11 -10.50
C ALA A 35 -6.26 1.08 -9.15
N ILE A 36 -6.41 2.23 -8.48
CA ILE A 36 -7.20 2.36 -7.24
C ILE A 36 -8.70 2.27 -7.56
N GLU A 37 -9.19 3.01 -8.57
CA GLU A 37 -10.60 2.97 -8.96
C GLU A 37 -11.04 1.60 -9.48
N LEU A 38 -10.18 0.90 -10.25
CA LEU A 38 -10.41 -0.49 -10.67
C LEU A 38 -10.60 -1.47 -9.49
N GLU A 39 -9.91 -1.23 -8.39
CA GLU A 39 -10.06 -2.03 -7.16
C GLU A 39 -11.30 -1.64 -6.35
N LEU A 40 -11.68 -0.36 -6.37
CA LEU A 40 -12.91 0.12 -5.74
C LEU A 40 -14.16 -0.38 -6.49
N SER A 41 -14.14 -0.41 -7.82
CA SER A 41 -15.23 -0.96 -8.63
C SER A 41 -15.45 -2.47 -8.43
N SER A 42 -14.54 -3.16 -7.75
CA SER A 42 -14.63 -4.58 -7.37
C SER A 42 -15.22 -4.80 -5.96
N TRP A 43 -15.54 -3.74 -5.23
CA TRP A 43 -16.00 -3.76 -3.84
C TRP A 43 -17.55 -3.85 -3.79
N PRO A 44 -18.20 -4.55 -2.81
CA PRO A 44 -17.67 -5.10 -1.57
C PRO A 44 -17.16 -6.55 -1.61
N SER A 45 -17.21 -7.21 -2.78
CA SER A 45 -16.90 -8.64 -2.91
C SER A 45 -15.52 -9.04 -2.35
N SER A 46 -15.49 -10.13 -1.58
CA SER A 46 -14.22 -10.74 -1.17
C SER A 46 -13.52 -11.32 -2.42
N PRO A 47 -12.23 -11.05 -2.65
CA PRO A 47 -11.58 -11.39 -3.91
C PRO A 47 -11.41 -12.91 -4.08
N SER A 48 -12.25 -13.51 -4.92
CA SER A 48 -12.21 -14.93 -5.28
C SER A 48 -11.64 -15.14 -6.69
N GLY A 49 -10.91 -16.24 -6.88
CA GLY A 49 -10.39 -16.69 -8.18
C GLY A 49 -9.77 -15.58 -9.05
N LYS A 50 -10.51 -15.14 -10.07
CA LYS A 50 -10.06 -14.13 -11.05
C LYS A 50 -9.97 -12.71 -10.47
N SER A 51 -10.76 -12.35 -9.46
CA SER A 51 -10.69 -11.04 -8.78
C SER A 51 -9.40 -10.91 -7.99
N ARG A 52 -9.03 -11.95 -7.22
CA ARG A 52 -7.75 -12.03 -6.47
C ARG A 52 -6.54 -11.68 -7.32
N ARG A 53 -6.48 -12.20 -8.55
CA ARG A 53 -5.36 -11.96 -9.48
C ARG A 53 -5.30 -10.52 -9.99
N VAL A 54 -6.43 -9.82 -10.07
CA VAL A 54 -6.44 -8.37 -10.39
C VAL A 54 -5.87 -7.59 -9.22
N THR A 55 -6.31 -7.88 -7.99
CA THR A 55 -5.80 -7.23 -6.77
C THR A 55 -4.30 -7.44 -6.56
N GLU A 56 -3.78 -8.64 -6.82
CA GLU A 56 -2.34 -8.91 -6.77
C GLU A 56 -1.55 -8.06 -7.78
N LEU A 57 -2.06 -7.91 -9.01
CA LEU A 57 -1.42 -7.08 -10.04
C LEU A 57 -1.52 -5.58 -9.75
N VAL A 58 -2.66 -5.11 -9.25
CA VAL A 58 -2.84 -3.71 -8.83
C VAL A 58 -1.89 -3.37 -7.69
N MET A 59 -1.85 -4.19 -6.63
CA MET A 59 -0.99 -3.94 -5.47
C MET A 59 0.50 -3.98 -5.86
N ALA A 60 0.89 -4.89 -6.76
CA ALA A 60 2.23 -4.91 -7.32
C ALA A 60 2.55 -3.65 -8.16
N LEU A 61 1.59 -3.14 -8.94
CA LEU A 61 1.75 -1.91 -9.73
C LEU A 61 1.90 -0.69 -8.80
N LEU A 62 1.02 -0.52 -7.82
CA LEU A 62 1.11 0.56 -6.83
C LEU A 62 2.44 0.51 -6.07
N ALA A 63 2.88 -0.68 -5.64
CA ALA A 63 4.18 -0.86 -4.97
C ALA A 63 5.36 -0.49 -5.89
N ARG A 64 5.26 -0.77 -7.19
CA ARG A 64 6.28 -0.40 -8.18
C ARG A 64 6.28 1.11 -8.44
N LEU A 65 5.13 1.77 -8.50
CA LEU A 65 5.03 3.23 -8.70
C LEU A 65 5.53 4.01 -7.48
N CYS A 66 5.19 3.61 -6.25
CA CYS A 66 5.64 4.26 -5.02
C CYS A 66 7.16 4.26 -4.79
N ALA A 67 7.92 3.54 -5.62
CA ALA A 67 9.38 3.64 -5.69
C ALA A 67 9.89 4.90 -6.42
N CYS A 68 9.03 5.83 -6.86
CA CYS A 68 9.37 7.22 -7.19
C CYS A 68 8.46 8.20 -6.43
N ALA A 69 8.76 9.51 -6.47
CA ALA A 69 8.03 10.51 -5.69
C ALA A 69 6.61 10.75 -6.23
N GLU A 70 6.48 10.73 -7.55
CA GLU A 70 5.29 10.97 -8.35
C GLU A 70 4.28 9.86 -8.11
N GLY A 71 4.73 8.60 -8.08
CA GLY A 71 3.88 7.45 -7.74
C GLY A 71 3.38 7.50 -6.29
N ARG A 72 4.20 7.95 -5.32
CA ARG A 72 3.73 8.17 -3.95
C ARG A 72 2.69 9.29 -3.88
N ALA A 73 2.98 10.42 -4.55
CA ALA A 73 2.09 11.57 -4.60
C ALA A 73 0.74 11.19 -5.23
N ALA A 74 0.73 10.42 -6.33
CA ALA A 74 -0.49 9.97 -6.99
C ALA A 74 -1.33 9.02 -6.12
N VAL A 75 -0.71 8.14 -5.31
CA VAL A 75 -1.44 7.30 -4.34
C VAL A 75 -2.02 8.12 -3.19
N VAL A 76 -1.30 9.12 -2.69
CA VAL A 76 -1.76 10.01 -1.61
C VAL A 76 -2.83 11.00 -2.09
N ALA A 77 -2.76 11.45 -3.35
CA ALA A 77 -3.75 12.36 -3.94
C ALA A 77 -5.11 11.69 -4.15
N HIS A 78 -5.17 10.35 -4.18
CA HIS A 78 -6.42 9.62 -4.29
C HIS A 78 -7.13 9.52 -2.92
N PRO A 79 -8.37 10.02 -2.74
CA PRO A 79 -9.03 10.08 -1.42
C PRO A 79 -9.20 8.73 -0.70
N ALA A 80 -9.29 7.64 -1.47
CA ALA A 80 -9.35 6.26 -0.97
C ALA A 80 -8.01 5.49 -1.01
N GLY A 81 -6.88 6.10 -1.42
CA GLY A 81 -5.65 5.39 -1.75
C GLY A 81 -5.05 4.60 -0.59
N ILE A 82 -4.77 5.26 0.54
CA ILE A 82 -4.22 4.61 1.73
C ILE A 82 -5.25 3.63 2.32
N ALA A 83 -6.52 4.04 2.38
CA ALA A 83 -7.62 3.22 2.90
C ALA A 83 -7.77 1.89 2.14
N LEU A 84 -7.71 1.91 0.80
CA LEU A 84 -7.80 0.72 -0.04
C LEU A 84 -6.64 -0.24 0.24
N VAL A 85 -5.41 0.28 0.22
CA VAL A 85 -4.19 -0.53 0.42
C VAL A 85 -4.19 -1.18 1.80
N ALA A 86 -4.49 -0.42 2.86
CA ALA A 86 -4.61 -0.93 4.22
C ALA A 86 -5.73 -1.99 4.36
N LYS A 87 -6.86 -1.81 3.65
CA LYS A 87 -8.00 -2.73 3.66
C LYS A 87 -7.71 -4.06 2.96
N ARG A 88 -6.85 -4.08 1.93
CA ARG A 88 -6.44 -5.30 1.22
C ARG A 88 -5.31 -6.07 1.91
N ALA A 89 -4.48 -5.41 2.73
CA ALA A 89 -3.46 -6.07 3.54
C ALA A 89 -4.06 -7.12 4.51
N LEU A 90 -3.41 -8.29 4.59
CA LEU A 90 -3.79 -9.48 5.35
C LEU A 90 -5.18 -10.05 4.99
N ARG A 91 -5.60 -9.90 3.72
CA ARG A 91 -6.92 -10.37 3.25
C ARG A 91 -6.94 -11.07 1.88
N VAL A 92 -5.81 -11.15 1.17
CA VAL A 92 -5.80 -11.58 -0.25
C VAL A 92 -4.73 -12.64 -0.52
N SER A 93 -3.46 -12.32 -0.30
CA SER A 93 -2.32 -13.24 -0.43
C SER A 93 -1.06 -12.60 0.17
N ALA A 94 -0.07 -13.42 0.56
CA ALA A 94 1.21 -12.92 1.05
C ALA A 94 1.92 -11.97 0.06
N VAL A 95 1.70 -12.16 -1.26
CA VAL A 95 2.22 -11.27 -2.31
C VAL A 95 1.51 -9.91 -2.30
N THR A 96 0.19 -9.90 -2.09
CA THR A 96 -0.58 -8.66 -1.84
C THR A 96 -0.10 -7.99 -0.58
N ASP A 97 0.12 -8.74 0.51
CA ASP A 97 0.48 -8.19 1.82
C ASP A 97 1.87 -7.54 1.77
N THR A 98 2.84 -8.22 1.16
CA THR A 98 4.18 -7.68 0.84
C THR A 98 4.09 -6.38 0.05
N SER A 99 3.24 -6.35 -0.98
CA SER A 99 3.08 -5.18 -1.85
C SER A 99 2.40 -4.01 -1.12
N ALA A 100 1.35 -4.31 -0.35
CA ALA A 100 0.62 -3.32 0.44
C ALA A 100 1.51 -2.68 1.52
N VAL A 101 2.30 -3.48 2.24
CA VAL A 101 3.27 -2.96 3.23
C VAL A 101 4.32 -2.08 2.55
N ARG A 102 4.82 -2.46 1.37
CA ARG A 102 5.76 -1.61 0.60
C ARG A 102 5.13 -0.28 0.16
N VAL A 103 3.86 -0.27 -0.27
CA VAL A 103 3.12 0.97 -0.57
C VAL A 103 2.96 1.84 0.68
N LEU A 104 2.44 1.28 1.77
CA LEU A 104 2.22 1.99 3.03
C LEU A 104 3.54 2.56 3.59
N ALA A 105 4.63 1.80 3.51
CA ALA A 105 5.94 2.24 3.97
C ALA A 105 6.57 3.32 3.07
N ALA A 106 6.32 3.27 1.76
CA ALA A 106 6.77 4.31 0.85
C ALA A 106 6.02 5.63 1.09
N VAL A 107 4.68 5.62 1.14
CA VAL A 107 3.89 6.85 1.34
C VAL A 107 4.03 7.42 2.76
N CYS A 108 4.13 6.55 3.77
CA CYS A 108 4.29 6.95 5.17
C CYS A 108 5.77 6.91 5.64
N GLY A 109 6.72 7.13 4.74
CA GLY A 109 8.14 7.18 5.05
C GLY A 109 8.57 8.42 5.87
N ARG A 110 9.87 8.66 5.99
CA ARG A 110 10.44 9.80 6.75
C ARG A 110 10.02 11.19 6.25
N ALA A 111 9.62 11.29 4.98
CA ALA A 111 9.18 12.54 4.33
C ALA A 111 7.65 12.61 4.16
N ALA A 112 6.89 11.76 4.86
CA ALA A 112 5.43 11.80 4.83
C ALA A 112 4.91 13.08 5.49
N SER A 113 3.85 13.67 4.92
CA SER A 113 3.22 14.85 5.50
C SER A 113 2.40 14.49 6.74
N PRO A 114 2.13 15.44 7.66
CA PRO A 114 1.30 15.20 8.84
C PRO A 114 -0.12 14.70 8.49
N GLU A 115 -0.63 15.01 7.31
CA GLU A 115 -1.92 14.56 6.78
C GLU A 115 -1.89 13.05 6.54
N VAL A 116 -0.89 12.56 5.80
CA VAL A 116 -0.68 11.12 5.52
C VAL A 116 -0.53 10.34 6.82
N VAL A 117 0.25 10.84 7.77
CA VAL A 117 0.46 10.19 9.08
C VAL A 117 -0.84 10.11 9.89
N ARG A 118 -1.69 11.15 9.84
CA ARG A 118 -3.01 11.14 10.49
C ARG A 118 -4.02 10.25 9.76
N GLU A 119 -3.99 10.22 8.44
CA GLU A 119 -4.86 9.35 7.63
C GLU A 119 -4.57 7.88 7.90
N MET A 120 -3.29 7.47 7.92
CA MET A 120 -2.84 6.12 8.27
C MET A 120 -3.46 5.61 9.58
N ALA A 121 -3.57 6.48 10.59
CA ALA A 121 -4.25 6.15 11.85
C ALA A 121 -5.78 6.02 11.66
N ARG A 122 -6.42 7.01 11.02
CA ARG A 122 -7.88 7.05 10.80
C ARG A 122 -8.41 5.85 9.98
N VAL A 123 -7.67 5.39 8.98
CA VAL A 123 -8.07 4.27 8.11
C VAL A 123 -7.66 2.90 8.66
N GLY A 124 -7.08 2.85 9.87
CA GLY A 124 -6.65 1.62 10.53
C GLY A 124 -5.38 0.99 9.96
N ALA A 125 -4.63 1.69 9.10
CA ALA A 125 -3.38 1.19 8.52
C ALA A 125 -2.31 0.88 9.58
N VAL A 126 -2.25 1.70 10.65
CA VAL A 126 -1.33 1.47 11.78
C VAL A 126 -1.59 0.12 12.45
N GLY A 127 -2.85 -0.19 12.75
CA GLY A 127 -3.25 -1.49 13.30
C GLY A 127 -2.91 -2.65 12.36
N LYS A 128 -3.09 -2.46 11.05
CA LYS A 128 -2.69 -3.45 10.02
C LYS A 128 -1.19 -3.72 10.03
N LEU A 129 -0.33 -2.70 10.14
CA LEU A 129 1.12 -2.88 10.27
C LEU A 129 1.48 -3.64 11.55
N CYS A 130 0.82 -3.37 12.68
CA CYS A 130 1.00 -4.16 13.92
C CYS A 130 0.59 -5.63 13.75
N CYS A 131 -0.46 -5.93 12.97
CA CYS A 131 -0.84 -7.31 12.65
C CYS A 131 0.18 -8.01 11.72
N VAL A 132 0.80 -7.29 10.78
CA VAL A 132 1.87 -7.84 9.90
C VAL A 132 3.05 -8.36 10.73
N LEU A 133 3.42 -7.67 11.81
CA LEU A 133 4.49 -8.14 12.70
C LEU A 133 4.18 -9.48 13.39
N GLN A 134 2.88 -9.77 13.62
CA GLN A 134 2.39 -11.02 14.21
C GLN A 134 2.19 -12.13 13.17
N ALA A 135 1.82 -11.77 11.94
CA ALA A 135 1.52 -12.71 10.87
C ALA A 135 2.75 -13.51 10.43
N ASP A 136 2.55 -14.71 9.89
CA ASP A 136 3.62 -15.46 9.24
C ASP A 136 3.88 -14.84 7.84
N CYS A 137 4.97 -14.08 7.74
CA CYS A 137 5.36 -13.35 6.53
C CYS A 137 6.85 -13.01 6.57
N ASP A 138 7.40 -12.68 5.39
CA ASP A 138 8.83 -12.49 5.17
C ASP A 138 9.45 -11.41 6.07
N ARG A 139 10.72 -11.62 6.45
CA ARG A 139 11.42 -10.76 7.38
C ARG A 139 11.56 -9.32 6.88
N ASP A 140 11.78 -9.10 5.58
CA ASP A 140 11.89 -7.76 5.00
C ASP A 140 10.56 -6.98 5.11
N VAL A 141 9.42 -7.67 4.95
CA VAL A 141 8.08 -7.10 5.14
C VAL A 141 7.87 -6.68 6.60
N LYS A 142 8.29 -7.51 7.56
CA LYS A 142 8.21 -7.17 8.99
C LYS A 142 9.12 -5.98 9.35
N GLU A 143 10.35 -5.93 8.85
CA GLU A 143 11.24 -4.79 9.10
C GLU A 143 10.71 -3.50 8.46
N ALA A 144 10.16 -3.56 7.25
CA ALA A 144 9.52 -2.40 6.60
C ALA A 144 8.33 -1.87 7.43
N ALA A 145 7.46 -2.75 7.91
CA ALA A 145 6.34 -2.37 8.79
C ALA A 145 6.84 -1.75 10.11
N ARG A 146 7.85 -2.35 10.75
CA ARG A 146 8.45 -1.87 12.00
C ARG A 146 9.12 -0.50 11.84
N ALA A 147 9.83 -0.26 10.74
CA ALA A 147 10.48 1.02 10.47
C ALA A 147 9.47 2.17 10.43
N VAL A 148 8.34 1.98 9.75
CA VAL A 148 7.25 2.97 9.65
C VAL A 148 6.62 3.25 11.01
N LEU A 149 6.31 2.20 11.77
CA LEU A 149 5.79 2.30 13.14
C LEU A 149 6.73 3.12 14.05
N ARG A 150 8.05 2.89 13.95
CA ARG A 150 9.05 3.62 14.75
C ARG A 150 9.14 5.11 14.39
N VAL A 151 9.16 5.45 13.10
CA VAL A 151 9.28 6.84 12.64
C VAL A 151 8.11 7.71 13.11
N HIS A 152 6.88 7.18 13.16
CA HIS A 152 5.67 7.95 13.48
C HIS A 152 5.06 7.65 14.86
N SER A 153 5.77 6.86 15.67
CA SER A 153 5.34 6.38 17.00
C SER A 153 4.75 7.48 17.90
N GLY A 154 5.44 8.61 18.05
CA GLY A 154 4.98 9.73 18.89
C GLY A 154 3.63 10.33 18.47
N VAL A 155 3.35 10.39 17.16
CA VAL A 155 2.08 10.88 16.62
C VAL A 155 0.96 9.85 16.84
N TRP A 156 1.27 8.56 16.70
CA TRP A 156 0.29 7.49 16.82
C TRP A 156 -0.03 7.09 18.26
N CYS A 157 0.92 7.21 19.20
CA CYS A 157 0.65 6.95 20.62
C CYS A 157 -0.35 7.93 21.24
N GLY A 158 -0.45 9.17 20.73
CA GLY A 158 -1.44 10.16 21.13
C GLY A 158 -2.76 10.10 20.34
N SER A 159 -2.92 9.17 19.41
CA SER A 159 -4.08 9.13 18.51
C SER A 159 -5.21 8.25 19.09
N PRO A 160 -6.45 8.75 19.20
CA PRO A 160 -7.59 7.93 19.64
C PRO A 160 -7.94 6.80 18.65
N CYS A 161 -7.42 6.86 17.41
CA CYS A 161 -7.61 5.82 16.40
C CYS A 161 -6.62 4.64 16.53
N VAL A 162 -5.64 4.70 17.45
CA VAL A 162 -4.60 3.67 17.59
C VAL A 162 -4.52 3.20 19.04
N SER A 163 -4.51 1.88 19.23
CA SER A 163 -4.28 1.30 20.56
C SER A 163 -2.83 1.51 20.98
N ALA A 164 -2.60 2.31 22.03
CA ALA A 164 -1.28 2.52 22.61
C ALA A 164 -0.59 1.20 23.03
N TYR A 165 -1.37 0.20 23.47
CA TYR A 165 -0.88 -1.15 23.78
C TYR A 165 -0.29 -1.87 22.56
N LEU A 166 -0.90 -1.71 21.37
CA LEU A 166 -0.35 -2.30 20.15
C LEU A 166 0.97 -1.64 19.77
N LEU A 167 1.10 -0.32 19.94
CA LEU A 167 2.36 0.38 19.66
C LEU A 167 3.47 -0.01 20.64
N SER A 168 3.21 0.06 21.95
CA SER A 168 4.23 -0.24 22.98
C SER A 168 4.77 -1.68 22.92
N ARG A 169 4.01 -2.62 22.34
CA ARG A 169 4.43 -4.02 22.17
C ARG A 169 5.39 -4.24 20.99
N TYR A 170 5.46 -3.32 20.02
CA TYR A 170 6.16 -3.54 18.74
C TYR A 170 7.25 -2.52 18.38
N LEU A 171 7.40 -1.47 19.18
CA LEU A 171 8.36 -0.39 18.99
C LEU A 171 9.68 -0.67 19.70
#